data_AF-A0A7V8VUV5-F1
#
_entry.id   AF-A0A7V8VUV5-F1
#
_cell.length_a   1.000
_cell.length_b   1.000
_cell.length_c   1.000
_cell.angle_alpha   90.00
_cell.angle_beta   90.00
_cell.angle_gamma   90.00
#
_symmetry.space_group_name_H-M   'P 1'
#
loop_
_entity.id
_entity.type
_entity.pdbx_description
1 polymer ?
#
loop_
_entity_poly.entity_id
_entity_poly.type
_entity_poly.pdbx_seq_one_letter_code
_entity_poly.pdbx_strand_id
1 'polypeptide(L)' 'MRALITGIGGQDGSYLAEQLLADGNEVVGM' A
#
# COMPACT_ATOMS: atom_id res chain seq x y z
N MET A 1 4.69 7.11 -7.91
CA MET A 1 3.54 6.60 -8.72
C MET A 1 2.34 6.47 -7.80
N ARG A 2 1.11 6.27 -8.33
CA ARG A 2 -0.09 5.97 -7.51
C ARG A 2 -0.38 4.48 -7.54
N ALA A 3 -0.64 3.89 -6.38
CA ALA A 3 -0.99 2.48 -6.24
C ALA A 3 -2.33 2.30 -5.51
N LEU A 4 -3.18 1.42 -6.04
CA LEU A 4 -4.39 0.94 -5.36
C LEU A 4 -4.11 -0.44 -4.78
N ILE A 5 -4.29 -0.60 -3.47
CA ILE A 5 -4.18 -1.89 -2.79
C ILE A 5 -5.55 -2.32 -2.30
N THR A 6 -6.02 -3.46 -2.78
CA THR A 6 -7.22 -4.13 -2.26
C THR A 6 -6.85 -5.04 -1.10
N GLY A 7 -7.67 -5.09 -0.06
CA GLY A 7 -7.37 -5.90 1.13
C GLY A 7 -6.23 -5.29 1.96
N ILE A 8 -6.11 -3.96 1.95
CA ILE A 8 -5.02 -3.22 2.61
C ILE A 8 -4.92 -3.51 4.11
N GLY A 9 -6.04 -3.87 4.75
CA GLY A 9 -6.08 -4.22 6.18
C GLY A 9 -5.56 -5.63 6.51
N GLY A 10 -5.23 -6.45 5.50
CA GLY A 10 -4.54 -7.73 5.71
C GLY A 10 -3.05 -7.52 5.99
N GLN A 11 -2.38 -8.54 6.56
CA GLN A 11 -0.94 -8.48 6.87
C GLN A 11 -0.11 -8.09 5.63
N ASP A 12 -0.30 -8.82 4.53
CA ASP A 12 0.45 -8.59 3.29
C ASP A 12 0.11 -7.22 2.68
N GLY A 13 -1.15 -6.82 2.73
CA GLY A 13 -1.62 -5.54 2.22
C GLY A 13 -1.01 -4.36 2.99
N SER A 14 -0.94 -4.46 4.32
CA SER A 14 -0.32 -3.45 5.17
C SER A 14 1.19 -3.39 4.97
N TYR A 15 1.87 -4.54 4.88
CA TYR A 15 3.31 -4.59 4.62
C TYR A 15 3.66 -3.97 3.26
N LEU A 16 2.91 -4.30 2.21
CA LEU A 16 3.10 -3.72 0.88
C LEU A 16 2.84 -2.21 0.88
N ALA A 17 1.83 -1.74 1.60
CA ALA A 17 1.54 -0.31 1.71
C ALA A 17 2.70 0.46 2.36
N GLU A 18 3.26 -0.06 3.45
CA GLU A 18 4.41 0.55 4.13
C GLU A 18 5.64 0.62 3.22
N GLN A 19 5.95 -0.46 2.50
CA GLN A 19 7.06 -0.48 1.54
C GLN A 19 6.87 0.55 0.42
N LEU A 20 5.68 0.61 -0.18
CA LEU A 20 5.41 1.55 -1.28
C LEU A 20 5.45 3.02 -0.82
N LEU A 21 4.99 3.30 0.40
CA LEU A 21 5.11 4.61 1.02
C LEU A 21 6.58 4.98 1.26
N ALA A 22 7.40 4.03 1.73
CA ALA A 22 8.85 4.25 1.90
C ALA A 22 9.55 4.55 0.57
N ASP A 23 9.06 3.97 -0.52
CA ASP A 23 9.55 4.23 -1.88
C ASP A 23 8.97 5.53 -2.49
N GLY A 24 8.20 6.32 -1.72
CA GLY A 24 7.66 7.62 -2.13
C GLY A 24 6.41 7.55 -3.01
N ASN A 25 5.70 6.42 -3.01
CA ASN A 25 4.45 6.29 -3.74
C ASN A 25 3.27 6.78 -2.92
N GLU A 26 2.24 7.26 -3.62
CA GLU A 26 0.93 7.57 -3.03
C GLU A 26 0.07 6.30 -3.08
N VAL A 27 -0.40 5.85 -1.91
CA VAL A 27 -1.14 4.59 -1.76
C VAL A 27 -2.59 4.87 -1.37
N VAL A 28 -3.52 4.23 -2.07
CA VAL A 28 -4.95 4.24 -1.75
C VAL A 28 -5.39 2.81 -1.43
N GLY A 29 -6.12 2.64 -0.34
CA GLY A 29 -6.62 1.35 0.11
C GLY A 29 -8.12 1.13 -0.15
N MET A 30 -8.50 -0.10 -0.52
CA MET A 30 -9.89 -0.58 -0.63
C MET A 30 -10.11 -1.81 0.25
#